data_AF-Q4A578-F1
#
_entry.id   AF-Q4A578-F1
#
_cell.length_a   1.000
_cell.length_b   1.000
_cell.length_c   1.000
_cell.angle_alpha   90.00
_cell.angle_beta   90.00
_cell.angle_gamma   90.00
#
_symmetry.space_group_name_H-M   'P 1'
#
loop_
_entity.id
_entity.type
_entity.pdbx_description
1 polymer ?
#
loop_
_entity_poly.entity_id
_entity_poly.type
_entity_poly.pdbx_seq_one_letter_code
_entity_poly.pdbx_strand_id
1 'polypeptide(L)'
;MSKKKTNRKNNIDDIKNQLQNAKTELKNGTFFFTGKMSIFEFANKTNLNANEIVKNFFLAGKLYNINHILEEEEIAQLCIENNFEFSKETKIDGTNFLDEISFEDKPEDLIKRAPIITIMGHVDHGKTSLIDKIRNSNITKSESSGITQHTGAYQIVHKNQKITFIDTPGHEAFSAMRARGANVTDIVVLVVAADDGVMPQTVEAIKHCKNANVPIIVFVNKMDKPNKDLDKLKGQLAENGVVIEEYGGSVQTAYGSALKNEGIKELFDEILLLCEVLDLKANPKRFPIGTVIESRVDKRIGALTTIIVQNGTLYKGDFLLVGSQYSKIRTLSDENGNAMDSIEPGCPAVVTGFKIPPTAGSKFVGINDEKFAKRLASEKNYQEKINNLYSLSNSNNNSGGKKVINVIIKSDTNGTAEAIKNQLEYLENDEAKIKVISSNVGDITENDLMLAKASDSIIFTFNLKVLPTIRENLKVKKITLISHNVIYKIIEDCKLILDEHVTPIYEEKKIGQAHVIKIFTYSKLGTIAGSMQDTGVVRLGAKVKVYRKNKLIHEGFVQTLKRNLNEVKEVEKGKDFGTHLKDFNNIEVDDVLEFYEDVRVN
;
A
#
# COMPACT_ATOMS: atom_id res chain seq x y z
N MET A 1 22.65 -19.63 34.56
CA MET A 1 21.69 -18.89 33.71
C MET A 1 20.38 -18.50 34.39
N SER A 2 19.83 -19.24 35.36
CA SER A 2 18.50 -18.90 35.97
C SER A 2 18.47 -17.59 36.76
N LYS A 3 19.53 -17.24 37.51
CA LYS A 3 19.58 -16.01 38.34
C LYS A 3 19.46 -14.70 37.55
N LYS A 4 19.84 -14.65 36.26
CA LYS A 4 19.71 -13.43 35.43
C LYS A 4 18.26 -13.16 34.97
N LYS A 5 17.40 -14.18 34.94
CA LYS A 5 16.01 -14.03 34.44
C LYS A 5 15.06 -13.38 35.46
N THR A 6 15.37 -13.43 36.77
CA THR A 6 14.40 -13.15 37.83
C THR A 6 14.30 -11.68 38.25
N ASN A 7 15.36 -10.88 38.14
CA ASN A 7 15.34 -9.46 38.56
C ASN A 7 15.08 -8.50 37.40
N ARG A 8 14.15 -8.84 36.50
CA ARG A 8 13.77 -7.96 35.38
C ARG A 8 12.55 -7.14 35.75
N LYS A 9 12.60 -5.82 35.55
CA LYS A 9 11.45 -4.92 35.71
C LYS A 9 10.32 -5.39 34.79
N ASN A 10 9.16 -5.61 35.38
CA ASN A 10 7.98 -6.09 34.66
C ASN A 10 7.28 -4.95 33.95
N ASN A 11 6.81 -5.19 32.72
CA ASN A 11 6.05 -4.20 31.94
C ASN A 11 4.56 -4.20 32.32
N ILE A 12 4.07 -5.23 33.05
CA ILE A 12 2.64 -5.37 33.38
C ILE A 12 2.10 -4.19 34.19
N ASP A 13 2.86 -3.69 35.16
CA ASP A 13 2.37 -2.62 36.05
C ASP A 13 2.28 -1.29 35.30
N ASP A 14 3.28 -1.00 34.46
CA ASP A 14 3.26 0.14 33.52
C ASP A 14 2.02 0.07 32.61
N ILE A 15 1.77 -1.12 32.00
CA ILE A 15 0.59 -1.35 31.15
C ILE A 15 -0.70 -1.16 31.95
N LYS A 16 -0.85 -1.76 33.13
CA LYS A 16 -2.09 -1.67 33.92
C LYS A 16 -2.41 -0.27 34.39
N ASN A 17 -1.39 0.50 34.80
CA ASN A 17 -1.57 1.87 35.28
C ASN A 17 -1.99 2.81 34.15
N GLN A 18 -1.54 2.53 32.92
CA GLN A 18 -1.84 3.34 31.73
C GLN A 18 -3.09 2.85 30.99
N LEU A 19 -3.53 1.60 31.18
CA LEU A 19 -4.85 1.12 30.74
C LEU A 19 -5.94 1.86 31.50
N GLN A 20 -6.26 3.07 31.04
CA GLN A 20 -7.40 3.83 31.51
C GLN A 20 -8.64 3.34 30.78
N ASN A 21 -9.63 2.88 31.53
CA ASN A 21 -11.00 2.86 31.04
C ASN A 21 -11.49 4.31 30.96
N ALA A 22 -11.00 5.09 29.99
CA ALA A 22 -11.54 6.41 29.74
C ALA A 22 -13.02 6.23 29.40
N LYS A 23 -13.89 6.74 30.27
CA LYS A 23 -15.33 6.75 30.02
C LYS A 23 -15.59 7.91 29.09
N THR A 24 -16.12 7.62 27.92
CA THR A 24 -16.70 8.68 27.10
C THR A 24 -17.95 9.18 27.82
N GLU A 25 -17.88 10.36 28.41
CA GLU A 25 -18.97 10.94 29.18
C GLU A 25 -18.95 12.47 29.07
N LEU A 26 -20.12 13.08 29.19
CA LEU A 26 -20.25 14.52 29.37
C LEU A 26 -20.05 14.83 30.86
N LYS A 27 -18.97 15.53 31.21
CA LYS A 27 -18.65 15.88 32.60
C LYS A 27 -18.35 17.36 32.71
N ASN A 28 -19.10 18.05 33.58
CA ASN A 28 -18.96 19.49 33.84
C ASN A 28 -18.99 20.38 32.58
N GLY A 29 -19.80 20.03 31.58
CA GLY A 29 -19.90 20.79 30.32
C GLY A 29 -18.83 20.46 29.28
N THR A 30 -17.84 19.63 29.63
CA THR A 30 -16.85 19.10 28.68
C THR A 30 -17.21 17.67 28.28
N PHE A 31 -17.35 17.41 26.98
CA PHE A 31 -17.52 16.08 26.42
C PHE A 31 -16.17 15.42 26.20
N PHE A 32 -15.88 14.39 27.00
CA PHE A 32 -14.66 13.60 26.86
C PHE A 32 -14.92 12.47 25.88
N PHE A 33 -14.15 12.43 24.79
CA PHE A 33 -14.26 11.36 23.80
C PHE A 33 -12.93 10.77 23.40
N THR A 34 -12.98 9.52 22.96
CA THR A 34 -11.80 8.66 22.83
C THR A 34 -11.52 8.25 21.39
N GLY A 35 -12.46 8.51 20.50
CA GLY A 35 -12.41 8.16 19.08
C GLY A 35 -13.78 8.35 18.43
N LYS A 36 -13.90 7.84 17.21
CA LYS A 36 -15.15 7.85 16.44
C LYS A 36 -16.24 7.06 17.18
N MET A 37 -17.47 7.54 17.14
CA MET A 37 -18.62 6.88 17.79
C MET A 37 -19.88 7.05 16.95
N SER A 38 -20.90 6.22 17.18
CA SER A 38 -22.15 6.38 16.45
C SER A 38 -22.95 7.60 16.92
N ILE A 39 -23.84 8.11 16.07
CA ILE A 39 -24.81 9.15 16.46
C ILE A 39 -25.62 8.70 17.68
N PHE A 40 -26.05 7.43 17.73
CA PHE A 40 -26.74 6.85 18.88
C PHE A 40 -25.92 6.93 20.17
N GLU A 41 -24.64 6.59 20.07
CA GLU A 41 -23.75 6.57 21.23
C GLU A 41 -23.45 7.99 21.72
N PHE A 42 -23.21 8.93 20.80
CA PHE A 42 -23.06 10.35 21.12
C PHE A 42 -24.31 10.89 21.81
N ALA A 43 -25.49 10.64 21.24
CA ALA A 43 -26.79 11.05 21.78
C ALA A 43 -27.00 10.53 23.21
N ASN A 44 -26.75 9.24 23.45
CA ASN A 44 -26.88 8.64 24.78
C ASN A 44 -25.89 9.21 25.80
N LYS A 45 -24.65 9.52 25.40
CA LYS A 45 -23.62 10.05 26.31
C LYS A 45 -23.79 11.53 26.62
N THR A 46 -24.46 12.27 25.74
CA THR A 46 -24.77 13.70 25.92
C THR A 46 -26.20 13.95 26.39
N ASN A 47 -27.03 12.90 26.54
CA ASN A 47 -28.48 12.98 26.77
C ASN A 47 -29.23 13.83 25.71
N LEU A 48 -28.75 13.83 24.46
CA LEU A 48 -29.42 14.47 23.34
C LEU A 48 -30.34 13.48 22.61
N ASN A 49 -31.28 14.01 21.83
CA ASN A 49 -32.15 13.17 20.99
C ASN A 49 -31.42 12.78 19.70
N ALA A 50 -31.19 11.47 19.50
CA ALA A 50 -30.54 10.95 18.30
C ALA A 50 -31.24 11.40 17.00
N ASN A 51 -32.57 11.54 17.02
CA ASN A 51 -33.34 11.97 15.85
C ASN A 51 -33.12 13.46 15.51
N GLU A 52 -32.86 14.30 16.51
CA GLU A 52 -32.54 15.72 16.28
C GLU A 52 -31.16 15.87 15.66
N ILE A 53 -30.19 15.08 16.12
CA ILE A 53 -28.84 15.07 15.53
C ILE A 53 -28.89 14.63 14.07
N VAL A 54 -29.62 13.55 13.75
CA VAL A 54 -29.82 13.10 12.36
C VAL A 54 -30.49 14.19 11.51
N LYS A 55 -31.47 14.90 12.08
CA LYS A 55 -32.15 16.01 11.39
C LYS A 55 -31.21 17.20 11.11
N ASN A 56 -30.31 17.53 12.05
CA ASN A 56 -29.32 18.60 11.85
C ASN A 56 -28.35 18.26 10.72
N PHE A 57 -27.86 17.01 10.67
CA PHE A 57 -27.04 16.55 9.55
C PHE A 57 -27.80 16.57 8.24
N PHE A 58 -29.07 16.18 8.23
CA PHE A 58 -29.92 16.25 7.04
C PHE A 58 -30.07 17.69 6.52
N LEU A 59 -30.27 18.67 7.39
CA LEU A 59 -30.33 20.09 7.02
C LEU A 59 -28.98 20.61 6.49
N ALA A 60 -27.87 20.06 6.98
CA ALA A 60 -26.53 20.33 6.46
C ALA A 60 -26.20 19.56 5.15
N GLY A 61 -27.17 18.82 4.58
CA GLY A 61 -27.01 18.05 3.34
C GLY A 61 -26.41 16.66 3.51
N LYS A 62 -26.22 16.17 4.75
CA LYS A 62 -25.65 14.86 5.08
C LYS A 62 -26.75 13.87 5.47
N LEU A 63 -26.93 12.81 4.68
CA LEU A 63 -27.90 11.74 4.93
C LEU A 63 -27.32 10.66 5.84
N TYR A 64 -27.45 10.82 7.16
CA TYR A 64 -26.99 9.85 8.14
C TYR A 64 -28.14 9.07 8.77
N ASN A 65 -27.83 7.85 9.24
CA ASN A 65 -28.71 7.07 10.10
C ASN A 65 -28.18 7.11 11.55
N ILE A 66 -29.00 6.66 12.50
CA ILE A 66 -28.66 6.69 13.94
C ILE A 66 -27.40 5.85 14.26
N ASN A 67 -27.05 4.88 13.42
CA ASN A 67 -25.86 4.03 13.57
C ASN A 67 -24.62 4.58 12.84
N HIS A 68 -24.73 5.72 12.15
CA HIS A 68 -23.62 6.34 11.42
C HIS A 68 -22.50 6.71 12.39
N ILE A 69 -21.26 6.38 12.03
CA ILE A 69 -20.07 6.67 12.82
C ILE A 69 -19.62 8.09 12.51
N LEU A 70 -19.64 8.95 13.52
CA LEU A 70 -19.18 10.33 13.44
C LEU A 70 -17.65 10.37 13.39
N GLU A 71 -17.12 11.11 12.43
CA GLU A 71 -15.72 11.49 12.38
C GLU A 71 -15.37 12.44 13.54
N GLU A 72 -14.08 12.56 13.90
CA GLU A 72 -13.65 13.42 15.02
C GLU A 72 -14.08 14.88 14.81
N GLU A 73 -14.04 15.35 13.57
CA GLU A 73 -14.50 16.69 13.17
C GLU A 73 -16.02 16.85 13.36
N GLU A 74 -16.79 15.80 13.13
CA GLU A 74 -18.26 15.81 13.28
C GLU A 74 -18.68 15.76 14.74
N ILE A 75 -17.94 15.02 15.57
CA ILE A 75 -18.10 15.03 17.03
C ILE A 75 -17.82 16.43 17.57
N ALA A 76 -16.71 17.05 17.13
CA ALA A 76 -16.35 18.41 17.52
C ALA A 76 -17.44 19.41 17.09
N GLN A 77 -17.96 19.30 15.86
CA GLN A 77 -19.06 20.12 15.37
C GLN A 77 -20.30 20.01 16.26
N LEU A 78 -20.73 18.78 16.60
CA LEU A 78 -21.90 18.58 17.46
C LEU A 78 -21.68 19.12 18.88
N CYS A 79 -20.47 19.04 19.42
CA CYS A 79 -20.15 19.63 20.71
C CYS A 79 -20.30 21.16 20.67
N ILE A 80 -19.76 21.81 19.64
CA ILE A 80 -19.88 23.27 19.45
C ILE A 80 -21.34 23.69 19.30
N GLU A 81 -22.13 22.98 18.47
CA GLU A 81 -23.55 23.29 18.24
C GLU A 81 -24.40 23.18 19.53
N ASN A 82 -24.01 22.31 20.46
CA ASN A 82 -24.71 22.09 21.73
C ASN A 82 -24.04 22.80 22.93
N ASN A 83 -23.09 23.71 22.70
CA ASN A 83 -22.34 24.43 23.74
C ASN A 83 -21.59 23.52 24.74
N PHE A 84 -21.05 22.41 24.26
CA PHE A 84 -20.11 21.59 25.00
C PHE A 84 -18.67 21.96 24.62
N GLU A 85 -17.80 22.10 25.61
CA GLU A 85 -16.37 21.97 25.36
C GLU A 85 -16.09 20.50 25.00
N PHE A 86 -15.05 20.23 24.21
CA PHE A 86 -14.69 18.85 23.87
C PHE A 86 -13.20 18.62 24.13
N SER A 87 -12.88 17.48 24.71
CA SER A 87 -11.50 17.05 24.93
C SER A 87 -11.34 15.64 24.39
N LYS A 88 -10.36 15.46 23.51
CA LYS A 88 -9.96 14.14 23.02
C LYS A 88 -9.03 13.53 24.05
N GLU A 89 -9.52 12.54 24.78
CA GLU A 89 -8.66 11.71 25.62
C GLU A 89 -8.10 10.56 24.77
N THR A 90 -6.78 10.37 24.79
CA THR A 90 -6.15 9.15 24.27
C THR A 90 -6.58 7.99 25.16
N LYS A 91 -7.60 7.25 24.74
CA LYS A 91 -7.96 6.00 25.39
C LYS A 91 -6.91 4.97 25.03
N ILE A 92 -6.04 4.67 25.98
CA ILE A 92 -5.17 3.51 25.92
C ILE A 92 -6.06 2.28 26.16
N ASP A 93 -6.74 1.87 25.10
CA ASP A 93 -7.58 0.69 25.04
C ASP A 93 -6.80 -0.52 24.53
N GLY A 94 -7.43 -1.70 24.61
CA GLY A 94 -6.94 -2.92 23.99
C GLY A 94 -6.52 -2.76 22.52
N THR A 95 -7.03 -1.79 21.75
CA THR A 95 -6.60 -1.56 20.35
C THR A 95 -5.27 -0.83 20.23
N ASN A 96 -5.05 0.24 21.01
CA ASN A 96 -3.96 1.19 20.78
C ASN A 96 -2.84 1.10 21.83
N PHE A 97 -3.01 0.29 22.89
CA PHE A 97 -2.10 0.30 24.03
C PHE A 97 -0.63 0.06 23.67
N LEU A 98 -0.32 -0.82 22.70
CA LEU A 98 1.07 -1.05 22.31
C LEU A 98 1.72 0.18 21.66
N ASP A 99 0.93 1.04 21.04
CA ASP A 99 1.42 2.20 20.29
C ASP A 99 1.60 3.42 21.19
N GLU A 100 0.75 3.57 22.20
CA GLU A 100 0.70 4.74 23.09
C GLU A 100 1.43 4.56 24.44
N ILE A 101 1.67 3.33 24.90
CA ILE A 101 2.31 3.12 26.20
C ILE A 101 3.74 3.65 26.21
N SER A 102 4.03 4.50 27.19
CA SER A 102 5.37 4.96 27.51
C SER A 102 5.95 4.13 28.65
N PHE A 103 7.23 3.83 28.55
CA PHE A 103 7.92 3.00 29.52
C PHE A 103 9.09 3.77 30.11
N GLU A 104 8.88 4.39 31.26
CA GLU A 104 9.89 5.21 31.93
C GLU A 104 10.81 4.34 32.80
N ASP A 105 12.11 4.54 32.68
CA ASP A 105 13.14 3.86 33.48
C ASP A 105 13.98 4.87 34.25
N LYS A 106 14.53 4.43 35.38
CA LYS A 106 15.42 5.27 36.18
C LYS A 106 16.72 5.52 35.41
N PRO A 107 17.29 6.74 35.45
CA PRO A 107 18.55 7.04 34.77
C PRO A 107 19.71 6.10 35.11
N GLU A 108 19.74 5.56 36.33
CA GLU A 108 20.77 4.62 36.83
C GLU A 108 20.72 3.23 36.16
N ASP A 109 19.57 2.81 35.65
CA ASP A 109 19.40 1.53 34.97
C ASP A 109 19.66 1.63 33.46
N LEU A 110 19.82 2.86 32.94
CA LEU A 110 20.05 3.14 31.53
C LEU A 110 21.52 2.95 31.15
N ILE A 111 21.77 2.14 30.12
CA ILE A 111 23.09 1.89 29.55
C ILE A 111 23.09 2.30 28.08
N LYS A 112 24.24 2.76 27.56
CA LYS A 112 24.43 3.07 26.14
C LYS A 112 24.04 1.86 25.28
N ARG A 113 23.17 2.07 24.30
CA ARG A 113 22.75 1.03 23.35
C ARG A 113 23.27 1.32 21.94
N ALA A 114 23.25 0.32 21.08
CA ALA A 114 23.55 0.51 19.66
C ALA A 114 22.48 1.40 19.00
N PRO A 115 22.88 2.36 18.15
CA PRO A 115 21.95 3.12 17.33
C PRO A 115 21.31 2.24 16.25
N ILE A 116 20.07 2.56 15.92
CA ILE A 116 19.28 1.91 14.88
C ILE A 116 19.16 2.87 13.71
N ILE A 117 19.73 2.49 12.57
CA ILE A 117 19.93 3.32 11.39
C ILE A 117 19.11 2.76 10.23
N THR A 118 18.40 3.60 9.48
CA THR A 118 17.80 3.21 8.19
C THR A 118 18.43 4.03 7.07
N ILE A 119 18.63 3.39 5.92
CA ILE A 119 19.13 4.02 4.71
C ILE A 119 17.93 4.35 3.81
N MET A 120 17.74 5.63 3.50
CA MET A 120 16.68 6.13 2.63
C MET A 120 17.26 6.85 1.40
N GLY A 121 16.47 7.02 0.34
CA GLY A 121 16.89 7.72 -0.87
C GLY A 121 16.16 7.23 -2.12
N HIS A 122 16.54 7.75 -3.28
CA HIS A 122 15.98 7.34 -4.57
C HIS A 122 16.49 5.96 -5.01
N VAL A 123 15.71 5.23 -5.81
CA VAL A 123 16.03 3.86 -6.26
C VAL A 123 17.42 3.78 -6.91
N ASP A 124 17.76 4.72 -7.79
CA ASP A 124 19.01 4.70 -8.57
C ASP A 124 20.17 5.49 -7.94
N HIS A 125 20.02 5.94 -6.69
CA HIS A 125 21.10 6.63 -5.97
C HIS A 125 22.12 5.67 -5.34
N GLY A 126 22.00 4.36 -5.57
CA GLY A 126 22.97 3.36 -5.10
C GLY A 126 22.78 2.90 -3.65
N LYS A 127 21.55 2.95 -3.13
CA LYS A 127 21.19 2.46 -1.78
C LYS A 127 21.56 0.98 -1.59
N THR A 128 21.17 0.12 -2.53
CA THR A 128 21.45 -1.32 -2.47
C THR A 128 22.96 -1.57 -2.48
N SER A 129 23.71 -0.86 -3.35
CA SER A 129 25.17 -0.95 -3.37
C SER A 129 25.80 -0.55 -2.03
N LEU A 130 25.26 0.50 -1.38
CA LEU A 130 25.73 0.92 -0.06
C LEU A 130 25.45 -0.15 1.00
N ILE A 131 24.21 -0.66 1.04
CA ILE A 131 23.78 -1.73 1.97
C ILE A 131 24.66 -2.98 1.79
N ASP A 132 24.91 -3.39 0.55
CA ASP A 132 25.74 -4.56 0.24
C ASP A 132 27.19 -4.37 0.69
N LYS A 133 27.79 -3.19 0.52
CA LYS A 133 29.15 -2.91 1.02
C LYS A 133 29.22 -2.89 2.54
N ILE A 134 28.26 -2.22 3.19
CA ILE A 134 28.18 -2.17 4.66
C ILE A 134 28.03 -3.60 5.21
N ARG A 135 27.14 -4.41 4.62
CA ARG A 135 26.94 -5.81 5.04
C ARG A 135 28.21 -6.65 4.86
N ASN A 136 28.88 -6.54 3.71
CA ASN A 136 30.11 -7.30 3.43
C ASN A 136 31.30 -6.87 4.29
N SER A 137 31.31 -5.65 4.85
CA SER A 137 32.38 -5.17 5.73
C SER A 137 32.56 -6.04 6.99
N ASN A 138 31.48 -6.66 7.47
CA ASN A 138 31.52 -7.60 8.61
C ASN A 138 31.91 -9.03 8.22
N ILE A 139 31.47 -9.51 7.05
CA ILE A 139 31.57 -10.93 6.66
C ILE A 139 33.03 -11.37 6.50
N THR A 140 33.94 -10.44 6.19
CA THR A 140 35.38 -10.74 6.04
C THR A 140 36.06 -11.33 7.28
N LYS A 141 35.40 -11.41 8.45
CA LYS A 141 35.91 -12.13 9.64
C LYS A 141 35.34 -13.53 9.84
N SER A 142 34.29 -13.92 9.11
CA SER A 142 33.54 -15.16 9.36
C SER A 142 33.48 -16.01 8.10
N GLU A 143 34.45 -16.91 7.89
CA GLU A 143 34.42 -17.93 6.80
C GLU A 143 33.29 -18.97 6.95
N SER A 144 32.36 -18.77 7.88
CA SER A 144 31.26 -19.68 8.15
C SER A 144 30.21 -19.63 7.04
N SER A 145 30.40 -20.52 6.05
CA SER A 145 29.39 -21.26 5.30
C SER A 145 27.95 -21.03 5.79
N GLY A 146 27.28 -20.03 5.26
CA GLY A 146 25.88 -19.75 5.53
C GLY A 146 25.30 -18.97 4.37
N ILE A 147 24.29 -19.55 3.72
CA ILE A 147 23.44 -18.82 2.78
C ILE A 147 22.92 -17.61 3.57
N THR A 148 23.32 -16.40 3.20
CA THR A 148 22.86 -15.18 3.86
C THR A 148 21.35 -15.17 3.79
N GLN A 149 20.69 -15.34 4.95
CA GLN A 149 19.26 -15.12 4.99
C GLN A 149 19.06 -13.62 4.79
N HIS A 150 18.28 -13.21 3.79
CA HIS A 150 17.81 -11.82 3.75
C HIS A 150 17.01 -11.61 5.04
N THR A 151 17.64 -10.97 6.02
CA THR A 151 17.00 -10.42 7.21
C THR A 151 16.97 -8.91 7.01
N GLY A 152 15.81 -8.30 7.26
CA GLY A 152 15.57 -6.86 7.13
C GLY A 152 16.34 -6.01 8.14
N ALA A 153 17.27 -6.59 8.91
CA ALA A 153 18.18 -5.86 9.79
C ALA A 153 19.49 -6.65 10.00
N TYR A 154 20.58 -5.94 10.25
CA TYR A 154 21.91 -6.48 10.52
C TYR A 154 22.73 -5.49 11.39
N GLN A 155 23.76 -5.97 12.08
CA GLN A 155 24.57 -5.13 12.96
C GLN A 155 26.05 -5.16 12.59
N ILE A 156 26.68 -3.99 12.43
CA ILE A 156 28.13 -3.86 12.19
C ILE A 156 28.87 -3.40 13.44
N VAL A 157 30.18 -3.62 13.47
CA VAL A 157 31.07 -3.10 14.52
C VAL A 157 32.09 -2.17 13.90
N HIS A 158 32.06 -0.90 14.31
CA HIS A 158 33.02 0.13 13.90
C HIS A 158 33.62 0.79 15.14
N LYS A 159 34.95 0.90 15.22
CA LYS A 159 35.69 1.42 16.39
C LYS A 159 35.20 0.83 17.73
N ASN A 160 34.99 -0.49 17.78
CA ASN A 160 34.44 -1.25 18.93
C ASN A 160 33.02 -0.86 19.38
N GLN A 161 32.31 -0.03 18.61
CA GLN A 161 30.92 0.31 18.82
C GLN A 161 30.04 -0.41 17.80
N LYS A 162 28.89 -0.91 18.27
CA LYS A 162 27.91 -1.61 17.43
C LYS A 162 26.98 -0.59 16.76
N ILE A 163 26.67 -0.77 15.49
CA ILE A 163 25.70 0.04 14.73
C ILE A 163 24.72 -0.91 14.06
N THR A 164 23.43 -0.74 14.31
CA THR A 164 22.38 -1.59 13.74
C THR A 164 21.77 -0.89 12.53
N PHE A 165 21.73 -1.59 11.39
CA PHE A 165 21.08 -1.11 10.19
C PHE A 165 19.78 -1.89 9.94
N ILE A 166 18.73 -1.18 9.58
CA ILE A 166 17.49 -1.74 9.06
C ILE A 166 17.55 -1.68 7.54
N ASP A 167 17.49 -2.85 6.92
CA ASP A 167 17.34 -3.03 5.48
C ASP A 167 15.84 -3.11 5.17
N THR A 168 15.22 -1.96 4.90
CA THR A 168 13.84 -1.93 4.39
C THR A 168 13.88 -1.97 2.86
N PRO A 169 13.18 -2.91 2.18
CA PRO A 169 13.13 -2.92 0.72
C PRO A 169 12.57 -1.60 0.19
N GLY A 170 13.37 -0.91 -0.63
CA GLY A 170 13.10 0.44 -1.09
C GLY A 170 12.29 0.53 -2.38
N HIS A 171 11.02 0.09 -2.38
CA HIS A 171 10.07 0.45 -3.43
C HIS A 171 9.08 1.54 -2.98
N GLU A 172 8.66 2.37 -3.93
CA GLU A 172 7.75 3.52 -3.78
C GLU A 172 6.38 3.18 -3.16
N ALA A 173 5.96 1.90 -3.22
CA ALA A 173 4.72 1.43 -2.59
C ALA A 173 4.71 1.51 -1.06
N PHE A 174 5.86 1.72 -0.44
CA PHE A 174 6.02 1.59 1.00
C PHE A 174 6.06 2.92 1.75
N SER A 175 5.24 3.92 1.41
CA SER A 175 5.10 5.12 2.27
C SER A 175 4.85 4.73 3.73
N ALA A 176 4.04 3.67 3.94
CA ALA A 176 3.84 3.08 5.26
C ALA A 176 5.12 2.43 5.84
N MET A 177 5.97 1.73 5.09
CA MET A 177 7.23 1.20 5.67
C MET A 177 8.31 2.27 5.85
N ARG A 178 8.31 3.35 5.04
CA ARG A 178 9.20 4.50 5.24
C ARG A 178 8.85 5.23 6.54
N ALA A 179 7.56 5.49 6.75
CA ALA A 179 7.06 6.02 8.02
C ALA A 179 7.41 5.07 9.19
N ARG A 180 7.29 3.74 9.00
CA ARG A 180 7.72 2.75 10.00
C ARG A 180 9.22 2.80 10.28
N GLY A 181 10.06 2.84 9.23
CA GLY A 181 11.51 2.92 9.35
C GLY A 181 11.93 4.13 10.16
N ALA A 182 11.39 5.31 9.81
CA ALA A 182 11.63 6.54 10.56
C ALA A 182 11.23 6.41 12.05
N ASN A 183 10.05 5.87 12.36
CA ASN A 183 9.59 5.73 13.75
C ASN A 183 10.42 4.75 14.61
N VAL A 184 11.13 3.79 13.99
CA VAL A 184 11.93 2.79 14.71
C VAL A 184 13.39 3.22 14.83
N THR A 185 13.88 4.03 13.89
CA THR A 185 15.27 4.49 13.84
C THR A 185 15.55 5.66 14.74
N ASP A 186 16.79 5.71 15.19
CA ASP A 186 17.36 6.87 15.86
C ASP A 186 17.88 7.91 14.86
N ILE A 187 18.42 7.46 13.72
CA ILE A 187 19.02 8.31 12.68
C ILE A 187 18.70 7.72 11.30
N VAL A 188 18.45 8.59 10.32
CA VAL A 188 18.29 8.21 8.91
C VAL A 188 19.50 8.66 8.08
N VAL A 189 20.07 7.74 7.31
CA VAL A 189 21.07 8.05 6.29
C VAL A 189 20.37 8.30 4.96
N LEU A 190 20.35 9.55 4.51
CA LEU A 190 19.77 9.97 3.24
C LEU A 190 20.80 9.87 2.12
N VAL A 191 20.62 8.91 1.22
CA VAL A 191 21.49 8.68 0.06
C VAL A 191 21.05 9.55 -1.10
N VAL A 192 21.93 10.48 -1.48
CA VAL A 192 21.74 11.38 -2.62
C VAL A 192 22.88 11.17 -3.60
N ALA A 193 22.57 11.12 -4.89
CA ALA A 193 23.55 10.93 -5.94
C ALA A 193 24.14 12.29 -6.37
N ALA A 194 25.48 12.39 -6.44
CA ALA A 194 26.18 13.63 -6.80
C ALA A 194 25.92 14.11 -8.25
N ASP A 195 25.50 13.21 -9.14
CA ASP A 195 25.15 13.48 -10.54
C ASP A 195 23.66 13.82 -10.73
N ASP A 196 22.78 13.13 -10.00
CA ASP A 196 21.32 13.26 -10.15
C ASP A 196 20.73 14.37 -9.25
N GLY A 197 21.31 14.62 -8.07
CA GLY A 197 20.80 15.56 -7.08
C GLY A 197 19.59 15.03 -6.30
N VAL A 198 18.73 15.94 -5.83
CA VAL A 198 17.52 15.60 -5.06
C VAL A 198 16.39 15.21 -6.00
N MET A 199 15.90 13.98 -5.87
CA MET A 199 14.79 13.42 -6.65
C MET A 199 13.48 13.43 -5.84
N PRO A 200 12.29 13.28 -6.47
CA PRO A 200 11.00 13.30 -5.76
C PRO A 200 10.90 12.32 -4.58
N GLN A 201 11.47 11.13 -4.72
CA GLN A 201 11.53 10.13 -3.64
C GLN A 201 12.44 10.57 -2.48
N THR A 202 13.49 11.34 -2.77
CA THR A 202 14.35 11.95 -1.75
C THR A 202 13.57 13.01 -0.98
N VAL A 203 12.78 13.86 -1.66
CA VAL A 203 11.90 14.86 -1.04
C VAL A 203 10.88 14.19 -0.10
N GLU A 204 10.25 13.11 -0.55
CA GLU A 204 9.32 12.34 0.26
C GLU A 204 10.00 11.73 1.50
N ALA A 205 11.20 11.17 1.35
CA ALA A 205 11.98 10.66 2.47
C ALA A 205 12.31 11.75 3.50
N ILE A 206 12.70 12.94 3.05
CA ILE A 206 12.93 14.11 3.92
C ILE A 206 11.65 14.47 4.69
N LYS A 207 10.50 14.50 4.03
CA LYS A 207 9.21 14.79 4.66
C LYS A 207 8.88 13.78 5.76
N HIS A 208 9.12 12.48 5.53
CA HIS A 208 8.90 11.45 6.54
C HIS A 208 9.83 11.62 7.76
N CYS A 209 11.11 11.93 7.52
CA CYS A 209 12.07 12.17 8.61
C CYS A 209 11.66 13.38 9.46
N LYS A 210 11.24 14.47 8.80
CA LYS A 210 10.74 15.67 9.48
C LYS A 210 9.49 15.40 10.32
N ASN A 211 8.52 14.66 9.77
CA ASN A 211 7.30 14.32 10.50
C ASN A 211 7.57 13.41 11.72
N ALA A 212 8.59 12.56 11.64
CA ALA A 212 8.99 11.68 12.74
C ALA A 212 10.03 12.30 13.68
N ASN A 213 10.47 13.56 13.44
CA ASN A 213 11.56 14.24 14.16
C ASN A 213 12.86 13.42 14.25
N VAL A 214 13.19 12.68 13.18
CA VAL A 214 14.39 11.83 13.16
C VAL A 214 15.55 12.62 12.54
N PRO A 215 16.71 12.71 13.23
CA PRO A 215 17.94 13.28 12.68
C PRO A 215 18.36 12.62 11.36
N ILE A 216 18.86 13.44 10.43
CA ILE A 216 19.29 13.00 9.10
C ILE A 216 20.82 13.17 9.00
N ILE A 217 21.49 12.18 8.43
CA ILE A 217 22.86 12.28 7.90
C ILE A 217 22.77 12.11 6.39
N VAL A 218 23.37 13.01 5.63
CA VAL A 218 23.36 12.92 4.16
C VAL A 218 24.60 12.17 3.68
N PHE A 219 24.40 11.08 2.94
CA PHE A 219 25.47 10.40 2.20
C PHE A 219 25.41 10.79 0.73
N VAL A 220 26.37 11.59 0.29
CA VAL A 220 26.53 11.99 -1.12
C VAL A 220 27.30 10.89 -1.85
N ASN A 221 26.54 10.06 -2.58
CA ASN A 221 27.04 8.91 -3.31
C ASN A 221 27.46 9.27 -4.76
N LYS A 222 28.08 8.31 -5.46
CA LYS A 222 28.56 8.43 -6.85
C LYS A 222 29.64 9.50 -7.03
N MET A 223 30.46 9.73 -6.00
CA MET A 223 31.65 10.58 -6.10
C MET A 223 32.72 10.04 -7.06
N ASP A 224 32.54 8.87 -7.67
CA ASP A 224 33.40 8.35 -8.73
C ASP A 224 33.06 8.90 -10.13
N LYS A 225 31.86 9.46 -10.34
CA LYS A 225 31.44 9.98 -11.65
C LYS A 225 32.03 11.38 -11.95
N PRO A 226 32.33 11.72 -13.21
CA PRO A 226 32.87 13.05 -13.55
C PRO A 226 31.82 14.17 -13.53
N ASN A 227 30.57 13.90 -13.91
CA ASN A 227 29.48 14.88 -13.97
C ASN A 227 28.84 15.11 -12.59
N LYS A 228 29.60 15.63 -11.63
CA LYS A 228 29.08 15.97 -10.29
C LYS A 228 28.71 17.44 -10.24
N ASP A 229 27.53 17.74 -9.70
CA ASP A 229 27.10 19.11 -9.46
C ASP A 229 26.76 19.28 -7.97
N LEU A 230 27.81 19.48 -7.16
CA LEU A 230 27.67 19.57 -5.71
C LEU A 230 26.94 20.85 -5.29
N ASP A 231 27.17 21.97 -5.97
CA ASP A 231 26.55 23.25 -5.62
C ASP A 231 25.04 23.20 -5.86
N LYS A 232 24.61 22.62 -7.00
CA LYS A 232 23.18 22.35 -7.26
C LYS A 232 22.58 21.40 -6.24
N LEU A 233 23.25 20.29 -5.93
CA LEU A 233 22.76 19.31 -4.96
C LEU A 233 22.56 19.94 -3.58
N LYS A 234 23.51 20.75 -3.13
CA LYS A 234 23.45 21.46 -1.84
C LYS A 234 22.31 22.47 -1.83
N GLY A 235 22.14 23.25 -2.90
CA GLY A 235 20.99 24.15 -3.07
C GLY A 235 19.65 23.41 -2.97
N GLN A 236 19.51 22.30 -3.69
CA GLN A 236 18.30 21.48 -3.66
C GLN A 236 18.01 20.86 -2.28
N LEU A 237 19.04 20.44 -1.54
CA LEU A 237 18.85 19.96 -0.16
C LEU A 237 18.36 21.08 0.77
N ALA A 238 18.95 22.27 0.66
CA ALA A 238 18.56 23.43 1.45
C ALA A 238 17.12 23.88 1.15
N GLU A 239 16.69 23.87 -0.11
CA GLU A 239 15.30 24.13 -0.52
C GLU A 239 14.30 23.14 0.13
N ASN A 240 14.71 21.89 0.30
CA ASN A 240 13.93 20.87 0.99
C ASN A 240 14.10 20.92 2.52
N GLY A 241 14.78 21.95 3.04
CA GLY A 241 15.04 22.21 4.45
C GLY A 241 15.96 21.21 5.11
N VAL A 242 16.94 20.69 4.36
CA VAL A 242 18.09 19.91 4.84
C VAL A 242 19.33 20.76 4.59
N VAL A 243 19.69 21.59 5.56
CA VAL A 243 20.87 22.47 5.46
C VAL A 243 22.07 21.74 6.03
N ILE A 244 23.08 21.54 5.19
CA ILE A 244 24.31 20.82 5.56
C ILE A 244 25.28 21.69 6.36
N GLU A 245 26.12 21.09 7.19
CA GLU A 245 27.08 21.79 8.07
C GLU A 245 27.99 22.77 7.31
N GLU A 246 28.45 22.41 6.11
CA GLU A 246 29.30 23.28 5.29
C GLU A 246 28.64 24.62 4.90
N TYR A 247 27.31 24.70 4.91
CA TYR A 247 26.53 25.90 4.62
C TYR A 247 25.98 26.56 5.91
N GLY A 248 26.54 26.21 7.07
CA GLY A 248 26.07 26.70 8.37
C GLY A 248 24.81 25.99 8.88
N GLY A 249 24.49 24.83 8.32
CA GLY A 249 23.39 23.98 8.80
C GLY A 249 23.80 23.05 9.94
N SER A 250 22.89 22.14 10.29
CA SER A 250 23.07 21.14 11.36
C SER A 250 23.14 19.71 10.86
N VAL A 251 23.04 19.50 9.55
CA VAL A 251 22.99 18.17 8.95
C VAL A 251 24.39 17.73 8.56
N GLN A 252 24.88 16.67 9.21
CA GLN A 252 26.15 16.03 8.88
C GLN A 252 26.10 15.43 7.48
N THR A 253 27.25 15.48 6.80
CA THR A 253 27.42 15.00 5.43
C THR A 253 28.63 14.10 5.32
N ALA A 254 28.46 12.93 4.70
CA ALA A 254 29.55 12.07 4.29
C ALA A 254 29.57 11.96 2.76
N TYR A 255 30.76 12.13 2.15
CA TYR A 255 30.94 12.01 0.71
C TYR A 255 31.61 10.68 0.37
N GLY A 256 31.09 9.97 -0.63
CA GLY A 256 31.66 8.67 -0.96
C GLY A 256 31.20 8.07 -2.28
N SER A 257 31.71 6.88 -2.55
CA SER A 257 31.27 6.01 -3.62
C SER A 257 31.01 4.62 -3.03
N ALA A 258 29.74 4.25 -2.93
CA ALA A 258 29.32 2.91 -2.54
C ALA A 258 29.89 1.85 -3.51
N LEU A 259 30.10 2.20 -4.78
CA LEU A 259 30.69 1.27 -5.75
C LEU A 259 32.18 1.03 -5.45
N LYS A 260 32.94 2.09 -5.17
CA LYS A 260 34.39 2.02 -4.87
C LYS A 260 34.72 1.71 -3.40
N ASN A 261 33.71 1.63 -2.53
CA ASN A 261 33.88 1.45 -1.08
C ASN A 261 34.64 2.62 -0.42
N GLU A 262 34.43 3.84 -0.93
CA GLU A 262 35.00 5.10 -0.44
C GLU A 262 33.95 5.87 0.35
N GLY A 263 34.34 6.55 1.43
CA GLY A 263 33.44 7.38 2.25
C GLY A 263 32.57 6.60 3.25
N ILE A 264 32.61 5.26 3.24
CA ILE A 264 31.76 4.43 4.11
C ILE A 264 32.23 4.44 5.56
N LYS A 265 33.55 4.50 5.80
CA LYS A 265 34.10 4.58 7.17
C LYS A 265 33.82 5.94 7.79
N GLU A 266 33.92 6.98 6.97
CA GLU A 266 33.59 8.36 7.29
C GLU A 266 32.09 8.47 7.64
N LEU A 267 31.21 7.84 6.85
CA LEU A 267 29.79 7.73 7.20
C LEU A 267 29.56 7.09 8.57
N PHE A 268 30.29 6.03 8.91
CA PHE A 268 30.18 5.41 10.23
C PHE A 268 30.70 6.32 11.35
N ASP A 269 31.72 7.14 11.08
CA ASP A 269 32.24 8.12 12.02
C ASP A 269 31.21 9.23 12.30
N GLU A 270 30.57 9.76 11.26
CA GLU A 270 29.47 10.73 11.41
C GLU A 270 28.29 10.12 12.21
N ILE A 271 27.89 8.89 11.89
CA ILE A 271 26.84 8.19 12.65
C ILE A 271 27.21 8.11 14.13
N LEU A 272 28.42 7.65 14.47
CA LEU A 272 28.84 7.53 15.86
C LEU A 272 28.91 8.88 16.57
N LEU A 273 29.37 9.93 15.89
CA LEU A 273 29.41 11.30 16.42
C LEU A 273 28.01 11.80 16.77
N LEU A 274 27.05 11.66 15.85
CA LEU A 274 25.66 12.05 16.11
C LEU A 274 25.03 11.23 17.24
N CYS A 275 25.39 9.95 17.37
CA CYS A 275 24.92 9.10 18.47
C CYS A 275 25.42 9.55 19.84
N GLU A 276 26.62 10.15 19.91
CA GLU A 276 27.15 10.73 21.16
C GLU A 276 26.35 11.97 21.57
N VAL A 277 25.92 12.78 20.60
CA VAL A 277 25.05 13.95 20.84
C VAL A 277 23.66 13.53 21.29
N LEU A 278 23.10 12.47 20.70
CA LEU A 278 21.77 11.94 21.05
C LEU A 278 21.72 11.17 22.37
N ASP A 279 22.87 10.79 22.94
CA ASP A 279 23.00 10.03 24.20
C ASP A 279 22.05 8.81 24.30
N LEU A 280 22.06 7.97 23.25
CA LEU A 280 21.13 6.85 23.11
C LEU A 280 21.35 5.78 24.20
N LYS A 281 20.41 5.70 25.13
CA LYS A 281 20.43 4.76 26.26
C LYS A 281 19.16 3.93 26.36
N ALA A 282 19.27 2.75 26.97
CA ALA A 282 18.14 1.86 27.28
C ALA A 282 18.40 1.03 28.54
N ASN A 283 17.34 0.53 29.16
CA ASN A 283 17.42 -0.33 30.34
C ASN A 283 17.48 -1.81 29.92
N PRO A 284 18.62 -2.52 30.05
CA PRO A 284 18.66 -3.94 29.72
C PRO A 284 17.97 -4.83 30.77
N LYS A 285 17.73 -4.33 32.00
CA LYS A 285 17.17 -5.09 33.13
C LYS A 285 15.64 -5.08 33.16
N ARG A 286 14.97 -4.91 32.02
CA ARG A 286 13.51 -5.01 31.91
C ARG A 286 13.09 -6.04 30.87
N PHE A 287 11.80 -6.38 30.86
CA PHE A 287 11.23 -7.17 29.77
C PHE A 287 11.27 -6.39 28.46
N PRO A 288 11.52 -7.07 27.33
CA PRO A 288 11.86 -6.43 26.07
C PRO A 288 10.70 -5.61 25.50
N ILE A 289 11.00 -4.46 24.94
CA ILE A 289 10.10 -3.60 24.18
C ILE A 289 10.80 -3.32 22.86
N GLY A 290 10.07 -3.34 21.77
CA GLY A 290 10.65 -3.04 20.48
C GLY A 290 9.64 -3.17 19.35
N THR A 291 10.16 -3.37 18.15
CA THR A 291 9.34 -3.37 16.93
C THR A 291 9.65 -4.56 16.06
N VAL A 292 8.60 -5.13 15.46
CA VAL A 292 8.74 -6.11 14.37
C VAL A 292 9.20 -5.39 13.11
N ILE A 293 10.33 -5.79 12.55
CA ILE A 293 10.84 -5.22 11.30
C ILE A 293 10.17 -5.89 10.11
N GLU A 294 10.16 -7.22 10.11
CA GLU A 294 9.59 -8.03 9.05
C GLU A 294 9.15 -9.38 9.59
N SER A 295 8.27 -10.03 8.84
CA SER A 295 7.79 -11.36 9.19
C SER A 295 7.49 -12.15 7.93
N ARG A 296 7.94 -13.40 7.91
CA ARG A 296 7.76 -14.34 6.80
C ARG A 296 7.38 -15.73 7.31
N VAL A 297 6.86 -16.56 6.42
CA VAL A 297 6.54 -17.96 6.72
C VAL A 297 7.66 -18.85 6.16
N ASP A 298 8.30 -19.60 7.03
CA ASP A 298 9.18 -20.71 6.65
C ASP A 298 8.46 -22.06 6.82
N LYS A 299 8.66 -22.97 5.86
CA LYS A 299 7.99 -24.28 5.82
C LYS A 299 8.33 -25.18 7.01
N ARG A 300 9.56 -25.10 7.52
CA ARG A 300 10.08 -26.04 8.54
C ARG A 300 9.84 -25.53 9.95
N ILE A 301 9.92 -24.21 10.14
CA ILE A 301 9.97 -23.62 11.49
C ILE A 301 8.71 -22.80 11.80
N GLY A 302 7.93 -22.41 10.78
CA GLY A 302 6.74 -21.57 10.92
C GLY A 302 7.05 -20.09 10.69
N ALA A 303 6.40 -19.19 11.42
CA ALA A 303 6.65 -17.75 11.30
C ALA A 303 8.07 -17.40 11.78
N LEU A 304 8.91 -16.95 10.86
CA LEU A 304 10.17 -16.27 11.16
C LEU A 304 9.89 -14.78 11.22
N THR A 305 10.26 -14.18 12.34
CA THR A 305 9.99 -12.77 12.59
C THR A 305 11.29 -12.09 12.95
N THR A 306 11.70 -11.11 12.16
CA THR A 306 12.84 -10.26 12.47
C THR A 306 12.33 -9.10 13.33
N ILE A 307 12.93 -8.93 14.49
CA ILE A 307 12.58 -7.90 15.47
C ILE A 307 13.81 -7.06 15.81
N ILE A 308 13.57 -5.86 16.32
CA ILE A 308 14.59 -5.06 17.00
C ILE A 308 14.10 -4.76 18.40
N VAL A 309 14.91 -5.11 19.40
CA VAL A 309 14.68 -4.74 20.79
C VAL A 309 15.18 -3.32 20.99
N GLN A 310 14.32 -2.39 21.39
CA GLN A 310 14.68 -0.99 21.65
C GLN A 310 14.98 -0.74 23.13
N ASN A 311 14.27 -1.45 24.01
CA ASN A 311 14.46 -1.38 25.46
C ASN A 311 14.27 -2.77 26.10
N GLY A 312 14.92 -3.07 27.22
CA GLY A 312 14.88 -4.40 27.84
C GLY A 312 15.72 -5.47 27.13
N THR A 313 15.76 -6.66 27.73
CA THR A 313 16.46 -7.82 27.15
C THR A 313 15.49 -8.96 26.91
N LEU A 314 15.44 -9.43 25.67
CA LEU A 314 14.63 -10.59 25.28
C LEU A 314 15.41 -11.86 25.55
N TYR A 315 14.79 -12.84 26.21
CA TYR A 315 15.36 -14.17 26.41
C TYR A 315 14.48 -15.23 25.75
N LYS A 316 15.12 -16.36 25.39
CA LYS A 316 14.38 -17.54 24.95
C LYS A 316 13.38 -17.98 26.02
N GLY A 317 12.14 -18.19 25.60
CA GLY A 317 11.00 -18.59 26.44
C GLY A 317 10.20 -17.43 27.02
N ASP A 318 10.58 -16.17 26.80
CA ASP A 318 9.74 -15.02 27.13
C ASP A 318 8.48 -14.99 26.26
N PHE A 319 7.42 -14.36 26.77
CA PHE A 319 6.20 -14.12 26.00
C PHE A 319 6.24 -12.71 25.41
N LEU A 320 6.02 -12.61 24.11
CA LEU A 320 5.85 -11.33 23.41
C LEU A 320 4.38 -11.14 23.05
N LEU A 321 3.84 -9.98 23.40
CA LEU A 321 2.58 -9.45 22.93
C LEU A 321 2.85 -8.53 21.75
N VAL A 322 2.28 -8.83 20.58
CA VAL A 322 2.53 -8.14 19.31
C VAL A 322 1.21 -7.96 18.57
N GLY A 323 0.77 -6.72 18.39
CA GLY A 323 -0.56 -6.46 17.85
C GLY A 323 -1.64 -7.24 18.61
N SER A 324 -2.54 -7.91 17.89
CA SER A 324 -3.63 -8.73 18.44
C SER A 324 -3.25 -10.19 18.74
N GLN A 325 -1.96 -10.50 18.84
CA GLN A 325 -1.48 -11.85 19.16
C GLN A 325 -0.39 -11.86 20.23
N TYR A 326 -0.25 -13.01 20.89
CA TYR A 326 0.86 -13.27 21.80
C TYR A 326 1.57 -14.56 21.40
N SER A 327 2.83 -14.68 21.77
CA SER A 327 3.65 -15.84 21.45
C SER A 327 4.73 -16.08 22.49
N LYS A 328 4.99 -17.35 22.80
CA LYS A 328 6.17 -17.76 23.56
C LYS A 328 7.33 -17.97 22.59
N ILE A 329 8.43 -17.25 22.80
CA ILE A 329 9.58 -17.30 21.91
C ILE A 329 10.32 -18.64 22.05
N ARG A 330 10.42 -19.38 20.94
CA ARG A 330 11.01 -20.73 20.87
C ARG A 330 12.50 -20.69 20.56
N THR A 331 12.91 -19.85 19.61
CA THR A 331 14.31 -19.68 19.21
C THR A 331 14.62 -18.19 19.07
N LEU A 332 15.88 -17.87 19.33
CA LEU A 332 16.49 -16.59 19.03
C LEU A 332 17.71 -16.90 18.16
N SER A 333 17.89 -16.17 17.08
CA SER A 333 19.11 -16.20 16.29
C SER A 333 19.51 -14.79 15.85
N ASP A 334 20.80 -14.59 15.62
CA ASP A 334 21.30 -13.38 14.97
C ASP A 334 20.90 -13.35 13.48
N GLU A 335 21.26 -12.27 12.79
CA GLU A 335 21.05 -12.08 11.35
C GLU A 335 21.77 -13.13 10.48
N ASN A 336 22.79 -13.79 11.03
CA ASN A 336 23.57 -14.83 10.34
C ASN A 336 23.02 -16.24 10.58
N GLY A 337 21.97 -16.39 11.41
CA GLY A 337 21.37 -17.66 11.77
C GLY A 337 22.03 -18.39 12.94
N ASN A 338 23.00 -17.77 13.63
CA ASN A 338 23.60 -18.33 14.83
C ASN A 338 22.62 -18.22 16.00
N ALA A 339 22.47 -19.31 16.76
CA ALA A 339 21.58 -19.33 17.91
C ALA A 339 22.07 -18.38 19.02
N MET A 340 21.14 -17.68 19.66
CA MET A 340 21.41 -16.76 20.76
C MET A 340 20.58 -17.14 22.00
N ASP A 341 21.08 -16.81 23.19
CA ASP A 341 20.36 -17.00 24.45
C ASP A 341 19.54 -15.77 24.86
N SER A 342 20.00 -14.59 24.46
CA SER A 342 19.40 -13.30 24.78
C SER A 342 19.73 -12.22 23.75
N ILE A 343 18.82 -11.26 23.59
CA ILE A 343 18.96 -10.10 22.70
C ILE A 343 18.86 -8.83 23.55
N GLU A 344 19.92 -8.03 23.51
CA GLU A 344 20.04 -6.76 24.24
C GLU A 344 19.44 -5.58 23.44
N PRO A 345 19.19 -4.42 24.09
CA PRO A 345 18.72 -3.22 23.39
C PRO A 345 19.62 -2.80 22.22
N GLY A 346 18.99 -2.41 21.12
CA GLY A 346 19.62 -2.04 19.85
C GLY A 346 19.99 -3.22 18.97
N CYS A 347 19.90 -4.47 19.43
CA CYS A 347 20.29 -5.65 18.66
C CYS A 347 19.09 -6.21 17.85
N PRO A 348 19.25 -6.47 16.54
CA PRO A 348 18.26 -7.18 15.75
C PRO A 348 18.30 -8.68 16.06
N ALA A 349 17.17 -9.36 15.92
CA ALA A 349 17.11 -10.81 16.09
C ALA A 349 16.01 -11.43 15.24
N VAL A 350 16.25 -12.67 14.80
CA VAL A 350 15.23 -13.50 14.18
C VAL A 350 14.66 -14.42 15.26
N VAL A 351 13.34 -14.34 15.44
CA VAL A 351 12.61 -15.10 16.45
C VAL A 351 11.54 -15.98 15.83
N THR A 352 11.22 -17.07 16.53
CA THR A 352 10.18 -18.01 16.13
C THR A 352 9.25 -18.33 17.29
N GLY A 353 8.04 -18.79 16.96
CA GLY A 353 7.01 -19.18 17.93
C GLY A 353 5.64 -18.60 17.62
N PHE A 354 5.57 -17.53 16.82
CA PHE A 354 4.31 -16.95 16.38
C PHE A 354 3.51 -17.96 15.54
N LYS A 355 2.20 -18.04 15.80
CA LYS A 355 1.29 -18.88 15.01
C LYS A 355 1.02 -18.25 13.64
N ILE A 356 0.89 -16.93 13.62
CA ILE A 356 0.64 -16.13 12.43
C ILE A 356 1.78 -15.11 12.34
N PRO A 357 2.41 -14.89 11.17
CA PRO A 357 3.40 -13.84 10.99
C PRO A 357 2.84 -12.49 11.48
N PRO A 358 3.42 -11.86 12.53
CA PRO A 358 3.00 -10.51 12.93
C PRO A 358 3.19 -9.49 11.82
N THR A 359 2.40 -8.42 11.90
CA THR A 359 2.50 -7.30 10.96
C THR A 359 3.83 -6.59 11.12
N ALA A 360 4.46 -6.27 10.00
CA ALA A 360 5.69 -5.47 9.99
C ALA A 360 5.42 -4.05 10.52
N GLY A 361 6.26 -3.58 11.43
CA GLY A 361 6.11 -2.30 12.13
C GLY A 361 5.29 -2.36 13.42
N SER A 362 4.67 -3.50 13.75
CA SER A 362 3.97 -3.64 15.04
C SER A 362 4.97 -3.57 16.19
N LYS A 363 4.67 -2.70 17.17
CA LYS A 363 5.37 -2.72 18.45
C LYS A 363 5.07 -4.03 19.19
N PHE A 364 6.05 -4.48 19.96
CA PHE A 364 5.91 -5.61 20.85
C PHE A 364 6.35 -5.27 22.26
N VAL A 365 5.73 -5.94 23.22
CA VAL A 365 6.09 -5.85 24.62
C VAL A 365 6.22 -7.25 25.20
N GLY A 366 7.31 -7.47 25.92
CA GLY A 366 7.58 -8.67 26.69
C GLY A 366 6.78 -8.67 27.98
N ILE A 367 6.14 -9.80 28.27
CA ILE A 367 5.28 -10.01 29.43
C ILE A 367 5.68 -11.33 30.08
N ASN A 368 5.71 -11.38 31.41
CA ASN A 368 6.05 -12.60 32.14
C ASN A 368 4.84 -13.49 32.47
N ASP A 369 3.63 -12.93 32.48
CA ASP A 369 2.38 -13.64 32.71
C ASP A 369 1.67 -13.97 31.38
N GLU A 370 1.63 -15.25 31.05
CA GLU A 370 0.92 -15.76 29.88
C GLU A 370 -0.58 -15.44 29.90
N LYS A 371 -1.23 -15.49 31.07
CA LYS A 371 -2.68 -15.25 31.17
C LYS A 371 -2.99 -13.80 30.83
N PHE A 372 -2.18 -12.87 31.31
CA PHE A 372 -2.32 -11.45 31.02
C PHE A 372 -2.08 -11.14 29.54
N ALA A 373 -1.00 -11.68 28.95
CA ALA A 373 -0.71 -11.52 27.53
C ALA A 373 -1.83 -12.07 26.64
N LYS A 374 -2.36 -13.26 26.98
CA LYS A 374 -3.48 -13.89 26.27
C LYS A 374 -4.75 -13.06 26.32
N ARG A 375 -5.08 -12.48 27.50
CA ARG A 375 -6.26 -11.63 27.69
C ARG A 375 -6.18 -10.39 26.79
N LEU A 376 -5.09 -9.64 26.85
CA LEU A 376 -4.90 -8.43 26.04
C LEU A 376 -4.94 -8.71 24.54
N ALA A 377 -4.27 -9.78 24.09
CA ALA A 377 -4.32 -10.19 22.68
C ALA A 377 -5.76 -10.52 22.22
N SER A 378 -6.53 -11.24 23.03
CA SER A 378 -7.91 -11.60 22.69
C SER A 378 -8.86 -10.40 22.67
N GLU A 379 -8.66 -9.45 23.58
CA GLU A 379 -9.44 -8.21 23.65
C GLU A 379 -9.20 -7.35 22.41
N LYS A 380 -7.92 -7.16 22.03
CA LYS A 380 -7.56 -6.45 20.81
C LYS A 380 -8.12 -7.13 19.55
N ASN A 381 -7.99 -8.45 19.45
CA ASN A 381 -8.51 -9.21 18.30
C ASN A 381 -10.04 -9.09 18.18
N TYR A 382 -10.76 -9.08 19.30
CA TYR A 382 -12.20 -8.86 19.32
C TYR A 382 -12.57 -7.46 18.82
N GLN A 383 -11.87 -6.43 19.27
CA GLN A 383 -12.08 -5.05 18.82
C GLN A 383 -11.73 -4.85 17.33
N GLU A 384 -10.63 -5.44 16.84
CA GLU A 384 -10.26 -5.42 15.42
C GLU A 384 -11.33 -6.09 14.54
N LYS A 385 -11.89 -7.23 14.98
CA LYS A 385 -12.99 -7.89 14.26
C LYS A 385 -14.25 -7.02 14.19
N ILE A 386 -14.59 -6.36 15.29
CA ILE A 386 -15.73 -5.44 15.33
C ILE A 386 -15.50 -4.27 14.36
N ASN A 387 -14.33 -3.63 14.39
CA ASN A 387 -13.99 -2.53 13.49
C ASN A 387 -14.01 -2.95 12.01
N ASN A 388 -13.53 -4.17 11.71
CA ASN A 388 -13.59 -4.74 10.36
C ASN A 388 -15.04 -5.02 9.91
N LEU A 389 -15.90 -5.53 10.79
CA LEU A 389 -17.33 -5.74 10.47
C LEU A 389 -18.07 -4.41 10.25
N TYR A 390 -17.75 -3.37 11.01
CA TYR A 390 -18.32 -2.03 10.82
C TYR A 390 -17.87 -1.39 9.51
N SER A 391 -16.57 -1.44 9.18
CA SER A 391 -16.06 -0.91 7.91
C SER A 391 -16.64 -1.65 6.69
N LEU A 392 -16.83 -2.97 6.78
CA LEU A 392 -17.53 -3.76 5.77
C LEU A 392 -19.01 -3.36 5.62
N SER A 393 -19.71 -3.12 6.73
CA SER A 393 -21.12 -2.70 6.72
C SER A 393 -21.30 -1.33 6.06
N ASN A 394 -20.36 -0.40 6.29
CA ASN A 394 -20.38 0.92 5.64
C ASN A 394 -19.99 0.85 4.15
N SER A 395 -19.09 -0.07 3.77
CA SER A 395 -18.63 -0.21 2.38
C SER A 395 -19.69 -0.84 1.46
N ASN A 396 -20.60 -1.65 2.00
CA ASN A 396 -21.63 -2.33 1.20
C ASN A 396 -22.71 -1.38 0.64
N ASN A 397 -22.85 -0.16 1.16
CA ASN A 397 -23.90 0.75 0.70
C ASN A 397 -23.56 1.55 -0.56
N ASN A 398 -22.30 1.53 -1.03
CA ASN A 398 -21.88 2.29 -2.22
C ASN A 398 -21.26 1.41 -3.32
N SER A 399 -21.71 0.16 -3.46
CA SER A 399 -21.42 -0.61 -4.68
C SER A 399 -22.39 -0.15 -5.76
N GLY A 400 -22.12 1.01 -6.37
CA GLY A 400 -22.97 1.67 -7.37
C GLY A 400 -23.08 0.90 -8.70
N GLY A 401 -23.41 -0.39 -8.68
CA GLY A 401 -23.53 -1.25 -9.86
C GLY A 401 -22.20 -1.66 -10.51
N LYS A 402 -21.05 -1.15 -10.04
CA LYS A 402 -19.73 -1.51 -10.58
C LYS A 402 -19.43 -3.00 -10.43
N LYS A 403 -18.84 -3.61 -11.47
CA LYS A 403 -18.36 -4.97 -11.47
C LYS A 403 -17.20 -5.13 -10.48
N VAL A 404 -17.28 -6.11 -9.59
CA VAL A 404 -16.23 -6.37 -8.60
C VAL A 404 -15.27 -7.44 -9.13
N ILE A 405 -13.99 -7.10 -9.21
CA ILE A 405 -12.92 -8.02 -9.61
C ILE A 405 -12.21 -8.48 -8.35
N ASN A 406 -12.37 -9.76 -8.04
CA ASN A 406 -11.84 -10.34 -6.82
C ASN A 406 -10.37 -10.73 -7.00
N VAL A 407 -9.54 -10.36 -6.03
CA VAL A 407 -8.09 -10.60 -6.06
C VAL A 407 -7.63 -11.26 -4.77
N ILE A 408 -6.75 -12.25 -4.90
CA ILE A 408 -6.02 -12.89 -3.79
C ILE A 408 -4.53 -12.57 -3.95
N ILE A 409 -3.90 -12.07 -2.89
CA ILE A 409 -2.48 -11.72 -2.87
C ILE A 409 -1.72 -12.74 -2.02
N LYS A 410 -0.62 -13.24 -2.56
CA LYS A 410 0.33 -14.12 -1.86
C LYS A 410 1.73 -13.55 -1.99
N SER A 411 2.44 -13.34 -0.89
CA SER A 411 3.78 -12.78 -0.93
C SER A 411 4.77 -13.53 -0.03
N ASP A 412 6.05 -13.24 -0.22
CA ASP A 412 7.16 -13.73 0.60
C ASP A 412 7.19 -13.15 2.02
N THR A 413 6.83 -11.87 2.18
CA THR A 413 6.88 -11.13 3.44
C THR A 413 5.56 -10.43 3.74
N ASN A 414 5.26 -10.21 5.03
CA ASN A 414 4.02 -9.55 5.44
C ASN A 414 3.93 -8.09 4.93
N GLY A 415 5.04 -7.36 4.96
CA GLY A 415 5.09 -5.97 4.50
C GLY A 415 4.74 -5.82 3.02
N THR A 416 5.21 -6.72 2.15
CA THR A 416 4.89 -6.69 0.71
C THR A 416 3.41 -6.99 0.46
N ALA A 417 2.84 -7.99 1.15
CA ALA A 417 1.42 -8.33 1.07
C ALA A 417 0.51 -7.15 1.46
N GLU A 418 0.86 -6.47 2.55
CA GLU A 418 0.12 -5.30 3.05
C GLU A 418 0.20 -4.13 2.07
N ALA A 419 1.40 -3.83 1.54
CA ALA A 419 1.59 -2.74 0.60
C ALA A 419 0.82 -2.94 -0.70
N ILE A 420 0.87 -4.15 -1.28
CA ILE A 420 0.09 -4.49 -2.48
C ILE A 420 -1.41 -4.35 -2.18
N LYS A 421 -1.88 -4.88 -1.04
CA LYS A 421 -3.29 -4.78 -0.65
C LYS A 421 -3.76 -3.33 -0.61
N ASN A 422 -3.04 -2.47 0.10
CA ASN A 422 -3.41 -1.07 0.26
C ASN A 422 -3.46 -0.34 -1.07
N GLN A 423 -2.56 -0.62 -2.01
CA GLN A 423 -2.58 0.01 -3.33
C GLN A 423 -3.72 -0.50 -4.22
N LEU A 424 -4.05 -1.79 -4.15
CA LEU A 424 -5.11 -2.39 -4.95
C LEU A 424 -6.52 -2.02 -4.48
N GLU A 425 -6.74 -1.78 -3.18
CA GLU A 425 -8.07 -1.42 -2.65
C GLU A 425 -8.61 -0.08 -3.16
N TYR A 426 -7.72 0.82 -3.60
CA TYR A 426 -8.10 2.11 -4.20
C TYR A 426 -8.22 2.07 -5.74
N LEU A 427 -7.93 0.93 -6.38
CA LEU A 427 -8.04 0.82 -7.84
C LEU A 427 -9.50 0.57 -8.26
N GLU A 428 -10.06 1.56 -8.94
CA GLU A 428 -11.35 1.48 -9.62
C GLU A 428 -11.34 2.28 -10.91
N ASN A 429 -12.23 1.93 -11.84
CA ASN A 429 -12.63 2.76 -12.95
C ASN A 429 -14.16 2.96 -12.89
N ASP A 430 -14.75 3.50 -13.96
CA ASP A 430 -16.18 3.82 -13.97
C ASP A 430 -17.07 2.56 -13.91
N GLU A 431 -16.61 1.44 -14.47
CA GLU A 431 -17.40 0.20 -14.59
C GLU A 431 -17.04 -0.89 -13.58
N ALA A 432 -15.81 -0.89 -13.06
CA ALA A 432 -15.25 -1.97 -12.27
C ALA A 432 -14.37 -1.49 -11.11
N LYS A 433 -14.26 -2.32 -10.09
CA LYS A 433 -13.43 -2.08 -8.90
C LYS A 433 -12.68 -3.34 -8.49
N ILE A 434 -11.43 -3.18 -8.08
CA ILE A 434 -10.64 -4.25 -7.48
C ILE A 434 -11.06 -4.45 -6.02
N LYS A 435 -11.30 -5.71 -5.63
CA LYS A 435 -11.53 -6.12 -4.25
C LYS A 435 -10.52 -7.17 -3.85
N VAL A 436 -9.67 -6.85 -2.87
CA VAL A 436 -8.76 -7.82 -2.28
C VAL A 436 -9.53 -8.69 -1.28
N ILE A 437 -9.71 -9.96 -1.63
CA ILE A 437 -10.41 -10.93 -0.78
C ILE A 437 -9.51 -11.42 0.35
N SER A 438 -8.24 -11.68 0.04
CA SER A 438 -7.27 -12.14 1.01
C SER A 438 -5.87 -11.69 0.60
N SER A 439 -5.07 -11.30 1.59
CA SER A 439 -3.65 -10.98 1.41
C SER A 439 -2.86 -11.70 2.49
N ASN A 440 -2.11 -12.73 2.09
CA ASN A 440 -1.48 -13.67 3.01
C ASN A 440 -0.02 -13.92 2.63
N VAL A 441 0.79 -14.29 3.62
CA VAL A 441 2.21 -14.58 3.45
C VAL A 441 2.45 -16.08 3.28
N GLY A 442 3.40 -16.44 2.44
CA GLY A 442 3.84 -17.81 2.18
C GLY A 442 3.34 -18.37 0.85
N ASP A 443 3.79 -19.57 0.51
CA ASP A 443 3.44 -20.24 -0.74
C ASP A 443 1.93 -20.46 -0.90
N ILE A 444 1.50 -20.63 -2.16
CA ILE A 444 0.12 -21.01 -2.48
C ILE A 444 -0.16 -22.43 -1.99
N THR A 445 -1.26 -22.56 -1.28
CA THR A 445 -1.80 -23.82 -0.74
C THR A 445 -3.10 -24.20 -1.43
N GLU A 446 -3.58 -25.43 -1.20
CA GLU A 446 -4.87 -25.87 -1.73
C GLU A 446 -6.06 -25.04 -1.23
N ASN A 447 -5.98 -24.51 0.00
CA ASN A 447 -7.00 -23.62 0.56
C ASN A 447 -7.10 -22.31 -0.22
N ASP A 448 -5.97 -21.75 -0.66
CA ASP A 448 -5.94 -20.56 -1.50
C ASP A 448 -6.60 -20.84 -2.86
N LEU A 449 -6.37 -22.03 -3.44
CA LEU A 449 -7.00 -22.45 -4.69
C LEU A 449 -8.52 -22.68 -4.53
N MET A 450 -8.96 -23.21 -3.39
CA MET A 450 -10.39 -23.36 -3.09
C MET A 450 -11.07 -21.99 -2.92
N LEU A 451 -10.43 -21.08 -2.18
CA LEU A 451 -10.92 -19.71 -2.01
C LEU A 451 -11.03 -19.01 -3.37
N ALA A 452 -9.95 -19.03 -4.16
CA ALA A 452 -9.94 -18.44 -5.49
C ALA A 452 -11.04 -18.99 -6.41
N LYS A 453 -11.32 -20.30 -6.33
CA LYS A 453 -12.39 -20.91 -7.11
C LYS A 453 -13.78 -20.49 -6.64
N ALA A 454 -13.99 -20.40 -5.33
CA ALA A 454 -15.28 -20.07 -4.75
C ALA A 454 -15.65 -18.60 -4.97
N SER A 455 -14.66 -17.71 -5.00
CA SER A 455 -14.87 -16.27 -5.19
C SER A 455 -14.53 -15.75 -6.59
N ASP A 456 -14.22 -16.64 -7.54
CA ASP A 456 -13.79 -16.31 -8.90
C ASP A 456 -12.66 -15.26 -8.93
N SER A 457 -11.62 -15.50 -8.10
CA SER A 457 -10.53 -14.55 -7.90
C SER A 457 -9.32 -14.83 -8.78
N ILE A 458 -8.65 -13.75 -9.17
CA ILE A 458 -7.29 -13.79 -9.72
C ILE A 458 -6.28 -13.88 -8.56
N ILE A 459 -5.31 -14.79 -8.66
CA ILE A 459 -4.23 -14.91 -7.67
C ILE A 459 -2.99 -14.15 -8.17
N PHE A 460 -2.55 -13.14 -7.42
CA PHE A 460 -1.25 -12.51 -7.63
C PHE A 460 -0.23 -13.02 -6.62
N THR A 461 0.93 -13.45 -7.10
CA THR A 461 2.06 -13.84 -6.24
C THR A 461 3.22 -12.85 -6.35
N PHE A 462 3.78 -12.44 -5.23
CA PHE A 462 4.98 -11.59 -5.17
C PHE A 462 6.18 -12.38 -4.62
N ASN A 463 7.25 -12.50 -5.43
CA ASN A 463 8.51 -13.16 -5.06
C ASN A 463 8.36 -14.60 -4.51
N LEU A 464 7.36 -15.35 -5.01
CA LEU A 464 7.12 -16.74 -4.61
C LEU A 464 7.36 -17.70 -5.78
N LYS A 465 7.92 -18.88 -5.47
CA LYS A 465 8.04 -19.98 -6.44
C LYS A 465 6.79 -20.86 -6.37
N VAL A 466 6.01 -20.88 -7.44
CA VAL A 466 4.81 -21.74 -7.53
C VAL A 466 5.22 -23.19 -7.74
N LEU A 467 4.77 -24.08 -6.84
CA LEU A 467 5.04 -25.52 -6.91
C LEU A 467 4.39 -26.17 -8.15
N PRO A 468 5.01 -27.22 -8.74
CA PRO A 468 4.45 -27.93 -9.88
C PRO A 468 3.03 -28.46 -9.67
N THR A 469 2.76 -29.05 -8.50
CA THR A 469 1.43 -29.57 -8.12
C THR A 469 0.35 -28.48 -8.09
N ILE A 470 0.71 -27.28 -7.62
CA ILE A 470 -0.18 -26.12 -7.63
C ILE A 470 -0.45 -25.65 -9.06
N ARG A 471 0.56 -25.64 -9.95
CA ARG A 471 0.39 -25.28 -11.37
C ARG A 471 -0.57 -26.22 -12.09
N GLU A 472 -0.52 -27.51 -11.81
CA GLU A 472 -1.47 -28.50 -12.37
C GLU A 472 -2.88 -28.21 -11.88
N ASN A 473 -3.07 -28.00 -10.58
CA ASN A 473 -4.37 -27.68 -10.00
C ASN A 473 -4.96 -26.36 -10.51
N LEU A 474 -4.13 -25.34 -10.78
CA LEU A 474 -4.56 -24.08 -11.37
C LEU A 474 -5.17 -24.28 -12.76
N LYS A 475 -4.55 -25.13 -13.60
CA LYS A 475 -5.07 -25.48 -14.93
C LYS A 475 -6.39 -26.23 -14.85
N VAL A 476 -6.46 -27.24 -13.98
CA VAL A 476 -7.68 -28.06 -13.79
C VAL A 476 -8.85 -27.20 -13.28
N LYS A 477 -8.59 -26.31 -12.32
CA LYS A 477 -9.62 -25.44 -11.74
C LYS A 477 -9.92 -24.17 -12.56
N LYS A 478 -9.14 -23.91 -13.63
CA LYS A 478 -9.18 -22.70 -14.46
C LYS A 478 -9.07 -21.41 -13.65
N ILE A 479 -8.10 -21.37 -12.73
CA ILE A 479 -7.82 -20.19 -11.90
C ILE A 479 -6.64 -19.44 -12.51
N THR A 480 -6.79 -18.13 -12.73
CA THR A 480 -5.72 -17.27 -13.22
C THR A 480 -4.73 -16.98 -12.11
N LEU A 481 -3.45 -17.23 -12.38
CA LEU A 481 -2.33 -16.88 -11.51
C LEU A 481 -1.35 -16.01 -12.27
N ILE A 482 -0.97 -14.89 -11.65
CA ILE A 482 0.02 -13.95 -12.17
C ILE A 482 1.15 -13.80 -11.14
N SER A 483 2.39 -14.00 -11.57
CA SER A 483 3.57 -13.92 -10.70
C SER A 483 4.45 -12.73 -11.05
N HIS A 484 4.79 -11.93 -10.05
CA HIS A 484 5.69 -10.79 -10.18
C HIS A 484 6.75 -10.76 -9.09
N ASN A 485 7.82 -10.03 -9.35
CA ASN A 485 8.87 -9.68 -8.37
C ASN A 485 9.01 -8.15 -8.19
N VAL A 486 8.16 -7.36 -8.87
CA VAL A 486 8.10 -5.90 -8.78
C VAL A 486 6.63 -5.51 -8.54
N ILE A 487 6.38 -4.72 -7.48
CA ILE A 487 5.01 -4.38 -7.04
C ILE A 487 4.22 -3.66 -8.14
N TYR A 488 4.88 -2.75 -8.87
CA TYR A 488 4.24 -2.00 -9.96
C TYR A 488 3.65 -2.86 -11.06
N LYS A 489 4.28 -3.98 -11.40
CA LYS A 489 3.73 -4.87 -12.43
C LYS A 489 2.40 -5.49 -12.00
N ILE A 490 2.19 -5.71 -10.70
CA ILE A 490 0.89 -6.14 -10.16
C ILE A 490 -0.14 -5.02 -10.32
N ILE A 491 0.24 -3.77 -10.03
CA ILE A 491 -0.64 -2.60 -10.17
C ILE A 491 -1.00 -2.37 -11.65
N GLU A 492 -0.02 -2.46 -12.55
CA GLU A 492 -0.20 -2.33 -14.00
C GLU A 492 -1.12 -3.41 -14.55
N ASP A 493 -0.91 -4.68 -14.19
CA ASP A 493 -1.81 -5.76 -14.59
C ASP A 493 -3.23 -5.56 -14.06
N CYS A 494 -3.39 -5.10 -12.82
CA CYS A 494 -4.71 -4.76 -12.27
C CYS A 494 -5.37 -3.60 -13.04
N LYS A 495 -4.61 -2.59 -13.47
CA LYS A 495 -5.13 -1.50 -14.32
C LYS A 495 -5.55 -2.01 -15.70
N LEU A 496 -4.73 -2.86 -16.33
CA LEU A 496 -5.07 -3.48 -17.61
C LEU A 496 -6.35 -4.33 -17.49
N ILE A 497 -6.51 -5.09 -16.41
CA ILE A 497 -7.72 -5.89 -16.13
C ILE A 497 -8.95 -4.99 -15.92
N LEU A 498 -8.79 -3.82 -15.29
CA LEU A 498 -9.86 -2.83 -15.18
C LEU A 498 -10.22 -2.26 -16.56
N ASP A 499 -9.23 -1.91 -17.38
CA ASP A 499 -9.41 -1.35 -18.72
C ASP A 499 -10.05 -2.34 -19.71
N GLU A 500 -9.77 -3.64 -19.58
CA GLU A 500 -10.46 -4.70 -20.34
C GLU A 500 -11.97 -4.76 -20.06
N HIS A 501 -12.42 -4.20 -18.94
CA HIS A 501 -13.82 -4.10 -18.57
C HIS A 501 -14.46 -2.75 -18.90
N VAL A 502 -13.80 -1.87 -19.64
CA VAL A 502 -14.43 -0.65 -20.18
C VAL A 502 -15.14 -0.99 -21.48
N THR A 503 -16.45 -0.74 -21.57
CA THR A 503 -17.17 -0.89 -22.84
C THR A 503 -16.67 0.14 -23.86
N PRO A 504 -16.31 -0.27 -25.10
CA PRO A 504 -15.83 0.68 -26.10
C PRO A 504 -16.95 1.64 -26.52
N ILE A 505 -16.66 2.93 -26.48
CA ILE A 505 -17.55 3.99 -26.98
C ILE A 505 -17.34 4.11 -28.49
N TYR A 506 -18.44 4.10 -29.25
CA TYR A 506 -18.44 4.28 -30.71
C TYR A 506 -19.02 5.65 -31.07
N GLU A 507 -18.35 6.39 -31.95
CA GLU A 507 -18.84 7.64 -32.52
C GLU A 507 -19.21 7.46 -34.00
N GLU A 508 -20.33 8.05 -34.42
CA GLU A 508 -20.79 7.99 -35.81
C GLU A 508 -19.98 8.93 -36.69
N LYS A 509 -19.11 8.37 -37.55
CA LYS A 509 -18.35 9.16 -38.53
C LYS A 509 -18.98 9.05 -39.91
N LYS A 510 -19.25 10.20 -40.55
CA LYS A 510 -19.68 10.25 -41.96
C LYS A 510 -18.56 9.76 -42.88
N ILE A 511 -18.83 8.70 -43.66
CA ILE A 511 -17.88 8.07 -44.58
C ILE A 511 -18.12 8.44 -46.05
N GLY A 512 -19.33 8.86 -46.40
CA GLY A 512 -19.67 9.20 -47.78
C GLY A 512 -21.08 9.72 -47.95
N GLN A 513 -21.37 10.14 -49.17
CA GLN A 513 -22.68 10.65 -49.58
C GLN A 513 -22.96 10.27 -51.03
N ALA A 514 -24.21 9.93 -51.32
CA ALA A 514 -24.70 9.63 -52.65
C ALA A 514 -26.07 10.28 -52.89
N HIS A 515 -26.44 10.47 -54.14
CA HIS A 515 -27.81 10.85 -54.51
C HIS A 515 -28.48 9.75 -55.33
N VAL A 516 -29.79 9.63 -55.19
CA VAL A 516 -30.61 8.65 -55.92
C VAL A 516 -30.92 9.18 -57.32
N ILE A 517 -30.47 8.45 -58.35
CA ILE A 517 -30.70 8.78 -59.76
C ILE A 517 -31.93 8.04 -60.30
N LYS A 518 -32.15 6.81 -59.85
CA LYS A 518 -33.20 5.95 -60.37
C LYS A 518 -33.70 4.99 -59.30
N ILE A 519 -34.98 4.64 -59.38
CA ILE A 519 -35.60 3.70 -58.46
C ILE A 519 -35.99 2.45 -59.24
N PHE A 520 -35.69 1.30 -58.65
CA PHE A 520 -36.13 0.00 -59.14
C PHE A 520 -36.99 -0.67 -58.08
N THR A 521 -38.03 -1.37 -58.49
CA THR A 521 -38.84 -2.20 -57.59
C THR A 521 -38.56 -3.67 -57.89
N TYR A 522 -38.20 -4.43 -56.87
CA TYR A 522 -37.93 -5.86 -56.98
C TYR A 522 -38.80 -6.62 -55.99
N SER A 523 -39.61 -7.57 -56.48
CA SER A 523 -40.66 -8.23 -55.69
C SER A 523 -40.19 -8.88 -54.40
N LYS A 524 -38.93 -9.33 -54.32
CA LYS A 524 -38.36 -9.99 -53.13
C LYS A 524 -37.72 -9.05 -52.11
N LEU A 525 -37.22 -7.89 -52.54
CA LEU A 525 -36.41 -7.00 -51.70
C LEU A 525 -37.09 -5.65 -51.45
N GLY A 526 -38.11 -5.27 -52.23
CA GLY A 526 -38.73 -3.95 -52.15
C GLY A 526 -38.07 -2.94 -53.07
N THR A 527 -37.91 -1.71 -52.61
CA THR A 527 -37.36 -0.59 -53.38
C THR A 527 -35.84 -0.61 -53.36
N ILE A 528 -35.22 -0.55 -54.53
CA ILE A 528 -33.77 -0.43 -54.71
C ILE A 528 -33.48 0.97 -55.23
N ALA A 529 -32.65 1.70 -54.49
CA ALA A 529 -32.10 2.98 -54.90
C ALA A 529 -30.91 2.74 -55.83
N GLY A 530 -31.06 3.10 -57.10
CA GLY A 530 -29.95 3.31 -58.03
C GLY A 530 -29.35 4.68 -57.78
N SER A 531 -28.18 4.71 -57.15
CA SER A 531 -27.52 5.93 -56.68
C SER A 531 -26.14 6.10 -57.29
N MET A 532 -25.67 7.35 -57.33
CA MET A 532 -24.29 7.68 -57.67
C MET A 532 -23.55 8.16 -56.43
N GLN A 533 -22.38 7.59 -56.18
CA GLN A 533 -21.55 7.99 -55.04
C GLN A 533 -20.88 9.34 -55.32
N ASP A 534 -21.27 10.40 -54.60
CA ASP A 534 -20.77 11.75 -54.81
C ASP A 534 -19.48 12.03 -54.05
N THR A 535 -19.42 11.54 -52.81
CA THR A 535 -18.27 11.75 -51.93
C THR A 535 -17.99 10.51 -51.09
N GLY A 536 -16.72 10.29 -50.77
CA GLY A 536 -16.29 9.19 -49.92
C GLY A 536 -16.67 7.81 -50.47
N VAL A 537 -17.08 6.93 -49.57
CA VAL A 537 -17.42 5.53 -49.87
C VAL A 537 -18.74 5.11 -49.21
N VAL A 538 -19.39 4.11 -49.78
CA VAL A 538 -20.48 3.35 -49.13
C VAL A 538 -20.03 1.90 -48.94
N ARG A 539 -20.33 1.32 -47.78
CA ARG A 539 -20.04 -0.09 -47.47
C ARG A 539 -21.33 -0.86 -47.18
N LEU A 540 -21.34 -2.15 -47.48
CA LEU A 540 -22.44 -3.03 -47.11
C LEU A 540 -22.58 -3.06 -45.57
N GLY A 541 -23.80 -2.86 -45.06
CA GLY A 541 -24.08 -2.79 -43.62
C GLY A 541 -23.80 -1.43 -42.97
N ALA A 542 -23.32 -0.42 -43.72
CA ALA A 542 -23.15 0.93 -43.18
C ALA A 542 -24.48 1.54 -42.73
N LYS A 543 -24.43 2.39 -41.69
CA LYS A 543 -25.56 3.22 -41.29
C LYS A 543 -25.84 4.22 -42.40
N VAL A 544 -27.11 4.50 -42.66
CA VAL A 544 -27.55 5.45 -43.67
C VAL A 544 -28.58 6.41 -43.10
N LYS A 545 -28.46 7.68 -43.44
CA LYS A 545 -29.46 8.72 -43.22
C LYS A 545 -29.94 9.22 -44.57
N VAL A 546 -31.25 9.20 -44.77
CA VAL A 546 -31.88 9.63 -46.02
C VAL A 546 -32.43 11.03 -45.83
N TYR A 547 -32.05 11.94 -46.73
CA TYR A 547 -32.47 13.34 -46.72
C TYR A 547 -33.23 13.67 -48.00
N ARG A 548 -34.42 14.26 -47.85
CA ARG A 548 -35.20 14.82 -48.97
C ARG A 548 -35.35 16.32 -48.74
N LYS A 549 -34.85 17.12 -49.68
CA LYS A 549 -34.86 18.59 -49.58
C LYS A 549 -34.27 19.07 -48.23
N ASN A 550 -33.11 18.52 -47.85
CA ASN A 550 -32.41 18.77 -46.58
C ASN A 550 -33.17 18.37 -45.29
N LYS A 551 -34.30 17.65 -45.39
CA LYS A 551 -35.00 17.10 -44.23
C LYS A 551 -34.67 15.62 -44.08
N LEU A 552 -34.26 15.20 -42.88
CA LEU A 552 -34.08 13.78 -42.55
C LEU A 552 -35.44 13.06 -42.60
N ILE A 553 -35.52 12.00 -43.41
CA ILE A 553 -36.74 11.21 -43.60
C ILE A 553 -36.61 9.78 -43.10
N HIS A 554 -35.39 9.23 -43.04
CA HIS A 554 -35.15 7.88 -42.55
C HIS A 554 -33.74 7.72 -42.01
N GLU A 555 -33.59 6.87 -40.99
CA GLU A 555 -32.31 6.36 -40.51
C GLU A 555 -32.36 4.84 -40.50
N GLY A 556 -31.35 4.18 -41.06
CA GLY A 556 -31.32 2.73 -41.17
C GLY A 556 -29.96 2.20 -41.58
N PHE A 557 -29.95 1.06 -42.27
CA PHE A 557 -28.72 0.39 -42.72
C PHE A 557 -28.80 -0.01 -44.19
N VAL A 558 -27.65 0.01 -44.85
CA VAL A 558 -27.46 -0.54 -46.20
C VAL A 558 -27.56 -2.07 -46.13
N GLN A 559 -28.69 -2.64 -46.55
CA GLN A 559 -28.94 -4.08 -46.47
C GLN A 559 -28.31 -4.85 -47.64
N THR A 560 -28.25 -4.24 -48.82
CA THR A 560 -27.63 -4.82 -50.01
C THR A 560 -26.83 -3.77 -50.75
N LEU A 561 -25.72 -4.15 -51.36
CA LEU A 561 -24.90 -3.25 -52.18
C LEU A 561 -24.47 -3.98 -53.45
N LYS A 562 -24.92 -3.49 -54.61
CA LYS A 562 -24.64 -4.11 -55.91
C LYS A 562 -24.17 -3.09 -56.93
N ARG A 563 -23.25 -3.50 -57.80
CA ARG A 563 -22.92 -2.78 -59.03
C ARG A 563 -23.28 -3.65 -60.21
N ASN A 564 -24.11 -3.14 -61.12
CA ASN A 564 -24.70 -3.94 -62.20
C ASN A 564 -25.35 -5.21 -61.62
N LEU A 565 -24.82 -6.38 -61.96
CA LEU A 565 -25.31 -7.69 -61.49
C LEU A 565 -24.49 -8.26 -60.32
N ASN A 566 -23.40 -7.61 -59.91
CA ASN A 566 -22.44 -8.14 -58.93
C ASN A 566 -22.65 -7.51 -57.55
N GLU A 567 -22.65 -8.36 -56.51
CA GLU A 567 -22.56 -7.91 -55.12
C GLU A 567 -21.16 -7.37 -54.82
N VAL A 568 -21.11 -6.23 -54.13
CA VAL A 568 -19.86 -5.57 -53.76
C VAL A 568 -19.87 -5.22 -52.29
N LYS A 569 -18.69 -5.21 -51.67
CA LYS A 569 -18.54 -4.83 -50.26
C LYS A 569 -18.51 -3.32 -50.07
N GLU A 570 -17.99 -2.59 -51.06
CA GLU A 570 -17.90 -1.13 -51.02
C GLU A 570 -17.96 -0.51 -52.41
N VAL A 571 -18.37 0.76 -52.47
CA VAL A 571 -18.42 1.57 -53.69
C VAL A 571 -17.81 2.94 -53.40
N GLU A 572 -16.85 3.32 -54.23
CA GLU A 572 -16.13 4.59 -54.13
C GLU A 572 -16.78 5.71 -54.95
N LYS A 573 -16.41 6.95 -54.65
CA LYS A 573 -16.80 8.15 -55.39
C LYS A 573 -16.73 7.99 -56.90
N GLY A 574 -17.75 8.50 -57.59
CA GLY A 574 -17.87 8.54 -59.04
C GLY A 574 -18.39 7.24 -59.66
N LYS A 575 -18.76 6.25 -58.85
CA LYS A 575 -19.32 4.98 -59.30
C LYS A 575 -20.81 4.89 -58.95
N ASP A 576 -21.57 4.29 -59.85
CA ASP A 576 -22.97 3.96 -59.69
C ASP A 576 -23.15 2.64 -58.93
N PHE A 577 -24.24 2.54 -58.16
CA PHE A 577 -24.60 1.36 -57.41
C PHE A 577 -26.10 1.26 -57.13
N GLY A 578 -26.57 0.05 -56.87
CA GLY A 578 -27.91 -0.23 -56.37
C GLY A 578 -27.84 -0.63 -54.90
N THR A 579 -28.69 -0.03 -54.06
CA THR A 579 -28.82 -0.38 -52.65
C THR A 579 -30.27 -0.52 -52.21
N HIS A 580 -30.53 -1.46 -51.32
CA HIS A 580 -31.79 -1.58 -50.59
C HIS A 580 -31.53 -1.15 -49.14
N LEU A 581 -32.39 -0.28 -48.62
CA LEU A 581 -32.28 0.23 -47.26
C LEU A 581 -33.21 -0.57 -46.36
N LYS A 582 -32.67 -1.05 -45.24
CA LYS A 582 -33.42 -1.83 -44.26
C LYS A 582 -34.66 -1.04 -43.80
N ASP A 583 -35.81 -1.71 -43.84
CA ASP A 583 -37.12 -1.21 -43.40
C ASP A 583 -37.57 0.11 -44.07
N PHE A 584 -37.02 0.44 -45.25
CA PHE A 584 -37.36 1.68 -45.96
C PHE A 584 -37.50 1.51 -47.47
N ASN A 585 -38.74 1.70 -47.94
CA ASN A 585 -39.11 1.58 -49.35
C ASN A 585 -39.50 2.92 -50.01
N ASN A 586 -39.69 3.99 -49.23
CA ASN A 586 -40.19 5.28 -49.72
C ASN A 586 -39.05 6.20 -50.21
N ILE A 587 -38.19 5.68 -51.07
CA ILE A 587 -37.07 6.41 -51.67
C ILE A 587 -37.57 7.13 -52.92
N GLU A 588 -37.23 8.41 -53.07
CA GLU A 588 -37.53 9.24 -54.25
C GLU A 588 -36.24 9.57 -55.03
N VAL A 589 -36.38 9.94 -56.30
CA VAL A 589 -35.27 10.48 -57.09
C VAL A 589 -34.87 11.82 -56.48
N ASP A 590 -33.57 12.13 -56.51
CA ASP A 590 -32.94 13.29 -55.86
C ASP A 590 -32.85 13.20 -54.31
N ASP A 591 -33.28 12.09 -53.70
CA ASP A 591 -32.96 11.85 -52.29
C ASP A 591 -31.44 11.72 -52.09
N VAL A 592 -30.95 12.25 -50.99
CA VAL A 592 -29.55 12.20 -50.59
C VAL A 592 -29.36 11.14 -49.51
N LEU A 593 -28.43 10.24 -49.73
CA LEU A 593 -28.02 9.18 -48.81
C LEU A 593 -26.69 9.57 -48.18
N GLU A 594 -26.67 9.79 -46.87
CA GLU A 594 -25.44 9.96 -46.10
C GLU A 594 -25.09 8.67 -45.38
N PHE A 595 -23.86 8.21 -45.52
CA PHE A 595 -23.39 6.95 -44.93
C PHE A 595 -22.47 7.20 -43.75
N TYR A 596 -22.62 6.41 -42.71
CA TYR A 596 -21.85 6.49 -41.47
C TYR A 596 -21.27 5.14 -41.09
N GLU A 597 -20.12 5.17 -40.44
CA GLU A 597 -19.56 4.02 -39.74
C GLU A 597 -19.35 4.36 -38.27
N ASP A 598 -19.53 3.35 -37.42
CA ASP A 598 -19.21 3.45 -36.00
C ASP A 598 -17.70 3.31 -35.85
N VAL A 599 -17.02 4.41 -35.52
CA VAL A 599 -15.57 4.40 -35.25
C VAL A 599 -15.38 4.30 -33.75
N ARG A 600 -14.53 3.38 -33.31
CA ARG A 600 -14.13 3.28 -31.91
C ARG A 600 -13.41 4.57 -31.51
N VAL A 601 -13.93 5.27 -30.51
CA VAL A 601 -13.19 6.32 -29.81
C VAL A 601 -12.36 5.61 -28.74
N ASN A 602 -11.04 5.81 -28.78
CA ASN A 602 -10.13 5.24 -27.78
C ASN A 602 -10.07 6.11 -26.54
#